data_AF-A0AAE3VI88-F1
#
_entry.id   AF-A0AAE3VI88-F1
#
_cell.length_a   1.000
_cell.length_b   1.000
_cell.length_c   1.000
_cell.angle_alpha   90.00
_cell.angle_beta   90.00
_cell.angle_gamma   90.00
#
_symmetry.space_group_name_H-M   'P 1'
#
loop_
_entity.id
_entity.type
_entity.pdbx_description
1 polymer ?
#
loop_
_entity_poly.entity_id
_entity_poly.type
_entity_poly.pdbx_seq_one_letter_code
_entity_poly.pdbx_strand_id
1 'polypeptide(L)'
;MPTSTCIICGKEFTPRNHCVTCGAEACKMIRKSQVMTARWVNRRNMKTCDICGREFQCPPSDNTVTCSPECHSEKFRLQALALRPKNTKRCVCCGREFADSPSNKRVTCRRKECTTWAHRKSANPDYEAMMRGIAASPLLQPDERHVNARDWSLLAPDGTLYQFRNLRHFIRQHPGLFTAEELQLSGRHNPGPLASFALGKLRPGVMNQVESWHGWKWAYGHHSPNSNNTCD
;
A
#
# COMPACT_ATOMS: atom_id res chain seq x y z
N MET A 1 -22.20 -2.31 -64.20
CA MET A 1 -21.86 -2.98 -62.93
C MET A 1 -23.14 -3.19 -62.13
N PRO A 2 -23.36 -4.33 -61.47
CA PRO A 2 -24.55 -4.53 -60.66
C PRO A 2 -24.59 -3.52 -59.51
N THR A 3 -25.68 -2.79 -59.38
CA THR A 3 -25.95 -1.90 -58.24
C THR A 3 -26.75 -2.64 -57.18
N SER A 4 -26.65 -2.20 -55.93
CA SER A 4 -27.41 -2.73 -54.80
C SER A 4 -27.90 -1.60 -53.92
N THR A 5 -29.00 -1.83 -53.20
CA THR A 5 -29.62 -0.83 -52.32
C THR A 5 -29.13 -1.01 -50.89
N CYS A 6 -28.66 0.07 -50.25
CA CYS A 6 -28.21 0.03 -48.86
C CYS A 6 -29.38 -0.29 -47.92
N ILE A 7 -29.26 -1.35 -47.12
CA ILE A 7 -30.34 -1.78 -46.20
C ILE A 7 -30.60 -0.79 -45.06
N ILE A 8 -29.73 0.22 -44.86
CA ILE A 8 -29.87 1.21 -43.79
C ILE A 8 -30.46 2.52 -44.31
N CYS A 9 -30.00 3.02 -45.45
CA CYS A 9 -30.39 4.35 -45.95
C CYS A 9 -31.08 4.33 -47.32
N GLY A 10 -31.26 3.16 -47.95
CA GLY A 10 -31.95 3.03 -49.23
C GLY A 10 -31.18 3.54 -50.46
N LYS A 11 -29.97 4.09 -50.31
CA LYS A 11 -29.18 4.60 -51.45
C LYS A 11 -28.61 3.46 -52.29
N GLU A 12 -28.63 3.64 -53.62
CA GLU A 12 -27.93 2.74 -54.54
C GLU A 12 -26.42 2.90 -54.43
N PHE A 13 -25.69 1.79 -54.47
CA PHE A 13 -24.23 1.75 -54.44
C PHE A 13 -23.69 0.53 -55.20
N THR A 14 -22.41 0.57 -55.53
CA THR A 14 -21.69 -0.59 -56.10
C THR A 14 -21.04 -1.38 -54.95
N PRO A 15 -21.51 -2.61 -54.66
CA PRO A 15 -21.01 -3.36 -53.52
C PRO A 15 -19.55 -3.80 -53.74
N ARG A 16 -18.72 -3.63 -52.71
CA ARG A 16 -17.44 -4.33 -52.61
C ARG A 16 -17.67 -5.61 -51.83
N ASN A 17 -17.47 -6.77 -52.46
CA ASN A 17 -17.75 -8.10 -51.88
C ASN A 17 -19.22 -8.24 -51.43
N HIS A 18 -19.47 -8.94 -50.32
CA HIS A 18 -20.80 -9.15 -49.73
C HIS A 18 -21.30 -7.96 -48.88
N CYS A 19 -20.87 -6.72 -49.17
CA CYS A 19 -21.27 -5.57 -48.38
C CYS A 19 -22.73 -5.19 -48.67
N VAL A 20 -23.55 -5.14 -47.62
CA VAL A 20 -24.99 -4.80 -47.68
C VAL A 20 -25.29 -3.32 -47.35
N THR A 21 -24.24 -2.50 -47.13
CA THR A 21 -24.38 -1.07 -46.82
C THR A 21 -23.57 -0.22 -47.79
N CYS A 22 -23.98 1.03 -48.01
CA CYS A 22 -23.33 1.96 -48.96
C CYS A 22 -21.92 2.44 -48.57
N GLY A 23 -21.36 1.94 -47.45
CA GLY A 23 -20.01 2.28 -47.02
C GLY A 23 -19.87 3.57 -46.20
N ALA A 24 -20.92 4.41 -46.14
CA ALA A 24 -20.96 5.58 -45.26
C ALA A 24 -20.83 5.15 -43.78
N GLU A 25 -20.05 5.88 -43.00
CA GLU A 25 -19.70 5.47 -41.63
C GLU A 25 -20.93 5.36 -40.72
N ALA A 26 -21.90 6.27 -40.88
CA ALA A 26 -23.19 6.19 -40.19
C ALA A 26 -23.93 4.86 -40.47
N CYS A 27 -23.98 4.42 -41.73
CA CYS A 27 -24.64 3.17 -42.10
C CYS A 27 -23.89 1.93 -41.60
N LYS A 28 -22.54 1.97 -41.61
CA LYS A 28 -21.70 0.92 -41.02
C LYS A 28 -21.93 0.79 -39.52
N MET A 29 -22.00 1.91 -38.79
CA MET A 29 -22.24 1.92 -37.34
C MET A 29 -23.61 1.35 -36.99
N ILE A 30 -24.67 1.76 -37.69
CA ILE A 30 -26.02 1.24 -37.47
C ILE A 30 -26.06 -0.27 -37.73
N ARG A 31 -25.45 -0.75 -38.82
CA ARG A 31 -25.40 -2.18 -39.12
C ARG A 31 -24.61 -2.97 -38.08
N LYS A 32 -23.46 -2.46 -37.61
CA LYS A 32 -22.70 -3.07 -36.50
C LYS A 32 -23.56 -3.19 -35.25
N SER A 33 -24.30 -2.12 -34.89
CA SER A 33 -25.22 -2.12 -33.75
C SER A 33 -26.33 -3.17 -33.91
N GLN A 34 -27.01 -3.21 -35.06
CA GLN A 34 -28.05 -4.22 -35.35
C GLN A 34 -27.53 -5.66 -35.26
N VAL A 35 -26.33 -5.93 -35.79
CA VAL A 35 -25.69 -7.25 -35.72
C VAL A 35 -25.32 -7.61 -34.27
N MET A 36 -24.83 -6.65 -33.49
CA MET A 36 -24.56 -6.86 -32.06
C MET A 36 -25.85 -7.16 -31.30
N THR A 37 -26.92 -6.38 -31.49
CA THR A 37 -28.23 -6.62 -30.88
C THR A 37 -28.79 -8.00 -31.25
N ALA A 38 -28.72 -8.39 -32.53
CA ALA A 38 -29.18 -9.70 -32.97
C ALA A 38 -28.39 -10.86 -32.34
N ARG A 39 -27.06 -10.70 -32.16
CA ARG A 39 -26.22 -11.69 -31.45
C ARG A 39 -26.57 -11.78 -29.97
N TRP A 40 -26.94 -10.68 -29.33
CA TRP A 40 -27.36 -10.64 -27.93
C TRP A 40 -28.75 -11.27 -27.72
N VAL A 41 -29.70 -11.03 -28.62
CA VAL A 41 -31.06 -11.59 -28.51
C VAL A 41 -31.06 -13.12 -28.68
N ASN A 42 -30.20 -13.67 -29.54
CA ASN A 42 -30.14 -15.12 -29.81
C ASN A 42 -29.27 -15.96 -28.84
N ARG A 43 -28.61 -15.35 -27.83
CA ARG A 43 -27.76 -16.08 -26.85
C ARG A 43 -28.24 -15.94 -25.42
N ARG A 44 -29.55 -16.07 -25.19
CA ARG A 44 -30.08 -16.21 -23.83
C ARG A 44 -29.84 -17.65 -23.38
N ASN A 45 -28.66 -17.90 -22.82
CA ASN A 45 -28.41 -19.15 -22.12
C ASN A 45 -29.20 -19.11 -20.81
N MET A 46 -30.16 -20.02 -20.70
CA MET A 46 -30.85 -20.27 -19.45
C MET A 46 -29.94 -21.15 -18.58
N LYS A 47 -29.70 -20.75 -17.33
CA LYS A 47 -29.02 -21.57 -16.32
C LYS A 47 -29.93 -21.78 -15.14
N THR A 48 -29.73 -22.89 -14.43
CA THR A 48 -30.43 -23.19 -13.17
C THR A 48 -29.63 -22.63 -12.00
N CYS A 49 -30.29 -21.95 -11.07
CA CYS A 49 -29.67 -21.41 -9.86
C CYS A 49 -29.30 -22.54 -8.87
N ASP A 50 -28.05 -22.58 -8.42
CA ASP A 50 -27.55 -23.59 -7.46
C ASP A 50 -28.28 -23.57 -6.10
N ILE A 51 -28.95 -22.47 -5.76
CA ILE A 51 -29.54 -22.25 -4.42
C ILE A 51 -31.05 -22.46 -4.42
N CYS A 52 -31.77 -21.87 -5.38
CA CYS A 52 -33.23 -21.93 -5.41
C CYS A 52 -33.80 -22.78 -6.56
N GLY A 53 -32.97 -23.29 -7.45
CA GLY A 53 -33.38 -24.13 -8.58
C GLY A 53 -34.11 -23.40 -9.71
N ARG A 54 -34.30 -22.07 -9.64
CA ARG A 54 -34.97 -21.31 -10.70
C ARG A 54 -34.07 -21.11 -11.91
N GLU A 55 -34.67 -21.11 -13.09
CA GLU A 55 -33.99 -20.75 -14.32
C GLU A 55 -33.81 -19.22 -14.42
N PHE A 56 -32.63 -18.79 -14.86
CA PHE A 56 -32.33 -17.38 -15.08
C PHE A 56 -31.48 -17.17 -16.33
N GLN A 57 -31.62 -15.99 -16.93
CA GLN A 57 -30.87 -15.61 -18.12
C GLN A 57 -29.50 -15.08 -17.70
N CYS A 58 -28.45 -15.61 -18.31
CA CYS A 58 -27.11 -15.05 -18.18
C CYS A 58 -26.36 -15.08 -19.52
N PRO A 59 -25.41 -14.14 -19.74
CA PRO A 59 -24.53 -14.21 -20.89
C PRO A 59 -23.75 -15.54 -20.91
N PRO A 60 -23.47 -16.13 -22.09
CA PRO A 60 -22.74 -17.39 -22.19
C PRO A 60 -21.34 -17.36 -21.55
N SER A 61 -20.72 -16.18 -21.50
CA SER A 61 -19.40 -15.94 -20.92
C SER A 61 -19.43 -15.71 -19.42
N ASP A 62 -20.60 -15.53 -18.82
CA ASP A 62 -20.74 -15.26 -17.40
C ASP A 62 -20.73 -16.57 -16.61
N ASN A 63 -19.85 -16.69 -15.62
CA ASN A 63 -19.76 -17.84 -14.72
C ASN A 63 -20.72 -17.72 -13.52
N THR A 64 -21.66 -16.78 -13.56
CA THR A 64 -22.72 -16.67 -12.56
C THR A 64 -23.58 -17.93 -12.54
N VAL A 65 -23.82 -18.42 -11.32
CA VAL A 65 -24.52 -19.68 -10.99
C VAL A 65 -25.70 -19.46 -10.03
N THR A 66 -25.98 -18.20 -9.72
CA THR A 66 -27.08 -17.79 -8.82
C THR A 66 -27.94 -16.75 -9.51
N CYS A 67 -29.27 -16.88 -9.39
CA CYS A 67 -30.21 -16.01 -10.09
C CYS A 67 -30.37 -14.61 -9.49
N SER A 68 -29.90 -14.39 -8.25
CA SER A 68 -30.12 -13.13 -7.54
C SER A 68 -29.05 -12.85 -6.47
N PRO A 69 -28.91 -11.59 -6.01
CA PRO A 69 -27.99 -11.23 -4.92
C PRO A 69 -28.25 -11.97 -3.60
N GLU A 70 -29.51 -12.31 -3.32
CA GLU A 70 -29.90 -13.09 -2.14
C GLU A 70 -29.38 -14.53 -2.24
N CYS A 71 -29.57 -15.17 -3.40
CA CYS A 71 -29.03 -16.51 -3.65
C CYS A 71 -27.50 -16.51 -3.63
N HIS A 72 -26.87 -15.48 -4.18
CA HIS A 72 -25.42 -15.31 -4.11
C HIS A 72 -24.95 -15.25 -2.65
N SER A 73 -25.57 -14.39 -1.83
CA SER A 73 -25.25 -14.25 -0.41
C SER A 73 -25.43 -15.57 0.36
N GLU A 74 -26.49 -16.31 0.07
CA GLU A 74 -26.76 -17.61 0.68
C GLU A 74 -25.75 -18.68 0.26
N LYS A 75 -25.33 -18.69 -1.01
CA LYS A 75 -24.25 -19.58 -1.47
C LYS A 75 -22.94 -19.32 -0.71
N PHE A 76 -22.57 -18.05 -0.52
CA PHE A 76 -21.40 -17.68 0.27
C PHE A 76 -21.54 -18.11 1.74
N ARG A 77 -22.73 -17.97 2.33
CA ARG A 77 -23.01 -18.44 3.70
C ARG A 77 -22.83 -19.96 3.82
N LEU A 78 -23.39 -20.73 2.89
CA LEU A 78 -23.25 -22.19 2.86
C LEU A 78 -21.79 -22.63 2.66
N GLN A 79 -21.06 -21.97 1.76
CA GLN A 79 -19.63 -22.23 1.56
C GLN A 79 -18.83 -21.92 2.82
N ALA A 80 -19.10 -20.80 3.51
CA ALA A 80 -18.42 -20.46 4.76
C ALA A 80 -18.69 -21.48 5.87
N LEU A 81 -19.91 -22.03 5.95
CA LEU A 81 -20.23 -23.11 6.89
C LEU A 81 -19.53 -24.43 6.52
N ALA A 82 -19.44 -24.76 5.23
CA ALA A 82 -18.72 -25.93 4.75
C ALA A 82 -17.20 -25.82 4.97
N LEU A 83 -16.66 -24.59 4.91
CA LEU A 83 -15.25 -24.26 5.18
C LEU A 83 -14.93 -24.12 6.67
N ARG A 84 -15.76 -24.67 7.57
CA ARG A 84 -15.42 -24.80 9.00
C ARG A 84 -13.94 -25.19 9.14
N PRO A 85 -13.14 -24.44 9.91
CA PRO A 85 -11.69 -24.57 9.87
C PRO A 85 -11.28 -25.95 10.35
N LYS A 86 -10.87 -26.81 9.40
CA LYS A 86 -10.27 -28.13 9.69
C LYS A 86 -8.96 -28.01 10.48
N ASN A 87 -8.37 -26.83 10.48
CA ASN A 87 -7.07 -26.56 11.09
C ASN A 87 -7.27 -26.02 12.51
N THR A 88 -7.31 -26.94 13.46
CA THR A 88 -7.20 -26.62 14.88
C THR A 88 -5.74 -26.63 15.29
N LYS A 89 -5.37 -25.69 16.15
CA LYS A 89 -4.06 -25.62 16.82
C LYS A 89 -4.28 -25.78 18.32
N ARG A 90 -3.32 -26.37 19.01
CA ARG A 90 -3.34 -26.48 20.47
C ARG A 90 -2.58 -25.30 21.09
N CYS A 91 -3.24 -24.60 22.01
CA CYS A 91 -2.64 -23.46 22.70
C CYS A 91 -1.50 -23.93 23.61
N VAL A 92 -0.29 -23.41 23.39
CA VAL A 92 0.88 -23.78 24.21
C VAL A 92 0.79 -23.28 25.67
N CYS A 93 -0.09 -22.31 25.95
CA CYS A 93 -0.28 -21.75 27.29
C CYS A 93 -1.30 -22.55 28.13
N CYS A 94 -2.44 -22.95 27.53
CA CYS A 94 -3.55 -23.56 28.29
C CYS A 94 -4.05 -24.89 27.71
N GLY A 95 -3.43 -25.43 26.67
CA GLY A 95 -3.79 -26.71 26.05
C GLY A 95 -5.08 -26.73 25.24
N ARG A 96 -5.86 -25.64 25.21
CA ARG A 96 -7.11 -25.59 24.45
C ARG A 96 -6.90 -25.60 22.95
N GLU A 97 -7.76 -26.31 22.24
CA GLU A 97 -7.83 -26.23 20.78
C GLU A 97 -8.47 -24.92 20.34
N PHE A 98 -7.91 -24.31 19.31
CA PHE A 98 -8.44 -23.11 18.70
C PHE A 98 -8.29 -23.17 17.18
N ALA A 99 -9.27 -22.62 16.47
CA ALA A 99 -9.21 -22.51 15.02
C ALA A 99 -8.23 -21.41 14.60
N ASP A 100 -7.36 -21.72 13.64
CA ASP A 100 -6.51 -20.71 12.99
C ASP A 100 -6.03 -21.20 11.62
N SER A 101 -5.65 -20.26 10.76
CA SER A 101 -5.00 -20.62 9.49
C SER A 101 -3.67 -21.35 9.76
N PRO A 102 -3.32 -22.41 9.00
CA PRO A 102 -1.99 -23.04 9.06
C PRO A 102 -0.86 -22.03 8.92
N SER A 103 -1.01 -21.04 8.04
CA SER A 103 -0.03 -19.97 7.78
C SER A 103 0.17 -19.01 8.95
N ASN A 104 -0.76 -18.95 9.91
CA ASN A 104 -0.65 -18.06 11.06
C ASN A 104 0.35 -18.64 12.09
N LYS A 105 1.43 -17.93 12.41
CA LYS A 105 2.43 -18.37 13.40
C LYS A 105 1.95 -18.27 14.86
N ARG A 106 0.70 -17.89 15.11
CA ARG A 106 0.13 -17.78 16.45
C ARG A 106 0.11 -19.14 17.15
N VAL A 107 0.65 -19.17 18.37
CA VAL A 107 0.72 -20.37 19.22
C VAL A 107 -0.30 -20.36 20.37
N THR A 108 -1.08 -19.28 20.52
CA THR A 108 -2.05 -19.12 21.62
C THR A 108 -3.49 -18.87 21.18
N CYS A 109 -4.44 -19.22 22.06
CA CYS A 109 -5.88 -19.14 21.81
C CYS A 109 -6.48 -17.71 21.93
N ARG A 110 -5.66 -16.65 21.91
CA ARG A 110 -6.05 -15.22 22.03
C ARG A 110 -6.70 -14.75 23.34
N ARG A 111 -6.97 -15.64 24.30
CA ARG A 111 -7.38 -15.21 25.64
C ARG A 111 -6.35 -14.25 26.20
N LYS A 112 -6.81 -13.20 26.89
CA LYS A 112 -5.95 -12.15 27.45
C LYS A 112 -4.77 -12.75 28.21
N GLU A 113 -5.04 -13.72 29.07
CA GLU A 113 -4.04 -14.49 29.82
C GLU A 113 -2.97 -15.16 28.92
N CYS A 114 -3.38 -15.87 27.87
CA CYS A 114 -2.47 -16.57 26.97
C CYS A 114 -1.70 -15.60 26.05
N THR A 115 -2.32 -14.49 25.67
CA THR A 115 -1.67 -13.43 24.89
C THR A 115 -0.59 -12.74 25.75
N THR A 116 -0.91 -12.38 26.99
CA THR A 116 0.07 -11.83 27.94
C THR A 116 1.21 -12.82 28.22
N TRP A 117 0.89 -14.10 28.40
CA TRP A 117 1.90 -15.16 28.53
C TRP A 117 2.84 -15.21 27.32
N ALA A 118 2.29 -15.16 26.10
CA ALA A 118 3.08 -15.19 24.88
C ALA A 118 4.01 -13.97 24.79
N HIS A 119 3.50 -12.77 25.10
CA HIS A 119 4.31 -11.55 25.13
C HIS A 119 5.46 -11.63 26.15
N ARG A 120 5.20 -12.20 27.35
CA ARG A 120 6.24 -12.41 28.37
C ARG A 120 7.29 -13.42 27.92
N LYS A 121 6.88 -14.54 27.32
CA LYS A 121 7.80 -15.56 26.76
C LYS A 121 8.61 -15.04 25.58
N SER A 122 8.06 -14.13 24.77
CA SER A 122 8.77 -13.46 23.69
C SER A 122 9.62 -12.28 24.14
N ALA A 123 9.53 -11.87 25.42
CA ALA A 123 10.47 -10.90 25.96
C ALA A 123 11.86 -11.52 25.83
N ASN A 124 12.73 -10.86 25.06
CA ASN A 124 14.03 -11.41 24.71
C ASN A 124 14.80 -11.69 26.01
N PRO A 125 15.10 -12.96 26.35
CA PRO A 125 15.86 -13.27 27.57
C PRO A 125 17.25 -12.63 27.55
N ASP A 126 17.71 -12.23 26.36
CA ASP A 126 18.98 -11.54 26.16
C ASP A 126 18.82 -10.03 25.90
N TYR A 127 17.71 -9.43 26.35
CA TYR A 127 17.49 -7.98 26.23
C TYR A 127 18.65 -7.19 26.83
N GLU A 128 19.17 -7.63 27.99
CA GLU A 128 20.32 -6.96 28.61
C GLU A 128 21.59 -7.09 27.77
N ALA A 129 21.94 -8.25 27.21
CA ALA A 129 23.13 -8.32 26.37
C ALA A 129 22.92 -7.60 25.03
N MET A 130 21.70 -7.57 24.49
CA MET A 130 21.36 -6.72 23.37
C MET A 130 21.60 -5.24 23.69
N MET A 131 21.12 -4.76 24.85
CA MET A 131 21.35 -3.37 25.29
C MET A 131 22.83 -3.09 25.56
N ARG A 132 23.58 -4.04 26.14
CA ARG A 132 25.05 -3.94 26.27
C ARG A 132 25.73 -3.87 24.92
N GLY A 133 25.30 -4.67 23.94
CA GLY A 133 25.84 -4.65 22.58
C GLY A 133 25.56 -3.33 21.87
N ILE A 134 24.35 -2.77 22.03
CA ILE A 134 24.01 -1.43 21.53
C ILE A 134 24.91 -0.38 22.18
N ALA A 135 25.07 -0.43 23.50
CA ALA A 135 25.90 0.52 24.25
C ALA A 135 27.40 0.41 23.94
N ALA A 136 27.89 -0.79 23.63
CA ALA A 136 29.29 -1.01 23.28
C ALA A 136 29.61 -0.71 21.81
N SER A 137 28.63 -0.77 20.91
CA SER A 137 28.84 -0.59 19.48
C SER A 137 29.18 0.86 19.13
N PRO A 138 30.37 1.15 18.56
CA PRO A 138 30.73 2.51 18.17
C PRO A 138 29.78 3.12 17.12
N LEU A 139 29.18 2.28 16.28
CA LEU A 139 28.27 2.70 15.20
C LEU A 139 26.85 3.04 15.68
N LEU A 140 26.50 2.64 16.90
CA LEU A 140 25.17 2.90 17.49
C LEU A 140 25.23 3.96 18.58
N GLN A 141 26.40 4.59 18.78
CA GLN A 141 26.53 5.66 19.74
C GLN A 141 25.72 6.87 19.32
N PRO A 142 25.06 7.57 20.25
CA PRO A 142 24.31 8.77 19.95
C PRO A 142 25.29 9.94 19.79
N ASP A 143 26.16 9.89 18.80
CA ASP A 143 27.15 10.92 18.49
C ASP A 143 27.33 11.03 16.97
N GLU A 144 28.34 11.77 16.51
CA GLU A 144 28.63 11.97 15.10
C GLU A 144 28.98 10.68 14.33
N ARG A 145 29.36 9.61 15.04
CA ARG A 145 29.76 8.31 14.46
C ARG A 145 28.57 7.37 14.25
N HIS A 146 27.37 7.75 14.68
CA HIS A 146 26.17 6.95 14.50
C HIS A 146 25.99 6.55 13.02
N VAL A 147 25.61 5.31 12.74
CA VAL A 147 25.46 4.77 11.38
C VAL A 147 24.46 5.57 10.51
N ASN A 148 23.44 6.13 11.16
CA ASN A 148 22.43 6.98 10.52
C ASN A 148 22.79 8.48 10.50
N ALA A 149 23.97 8.87 10.97
CA ALA A 149 24.46 10.25 10.88
C ALA A 149 24.69 10.62 9.40
N ARG A 150 24.41 11.87 9.05
CA ARG A 150 24.46 12.45 7.69
C ARG A 150 24.92 13.90 7.79
N ASP A 151 25.74 14.38 6.88
CA ASP A 151 26.18 15.79 6.94
C ASP A 151 25.00 16.77 6.75
N TRP A 152 24.97 17.81 7.57
CA TRP A 152 23.98 18.87 7.65
C TRP A 152 24.66 20.22 7.51
N SER A 153 24.02 21.12 6.76
CA SER A 153 24.35 22.53 6.70
C SER A 153 23.06 23.33 6.87
N LEU A 154 22.87 23.93 8.03
CA LEU A 154 21.65 24.67 8.39
C LEU A 154 21.96 26.14 8.67
N LEU A 155 21.13 27.03 8.14
CA LEU A 155 21.12 28.43 8.49
C LEU A 155 20.05 28.66 9.57
N ALA A 156 20.46 29.14 10.72
CA ALA A 156 19.57 29.48 11.82
C ALA A 156 18.81 30.80 11.54
N PRO A 157 17.73 31.10 12.30
CA PRO A 157 16.91 32.30 12.07
C PRO A 157 17.66 33.62 12.25
N ASP A 158 18.72 33.61 13.05
CA ASP A 158 19.64 34.74 13.29
C ASP A 158 20.69 34.91 12.16
N GLY A 159 20.69 34.02 11.16
CA GLY A 159 21.67 33.99 10.08
C GLY A 159 22.94 33.21 10.40
N THR A 160 23.06 32.58 11.57
CA THR A 160 24.21 31.77 11.93
C THR A 160 24.22 30.46 11.14
N LEU A 161 25.36 30.12 10.51
CA LEU A 161 25.54 28.87 9.78
C LEU A 161 26.05 27.76 10.71
N TYR A 162 25.36 26.63 10.74
CA TYR A 162 25.74 25.43 11.47
C TYR A 162 26.06 24.28 10.50
N GLN A 163 27.25 23.68 10.66
CA GLN A 163 27.67 22.48 9.94
C GLN A 163 27.96 21.36 10.93
N PHE A 164 27.32 20.21 10.78
CA PHE A 164 27.45 19.04 11.67
C PHE A 164 26.99 17.77 10.97
N ARG A 165 27.21 16.57 11.54
CA ARG A 165 26.89 15.29 10.89
C ARG A 165 25.77 14.50 11.58
N ASN A 166 25.31 14.88 12.77
CA ASN A 166 24.18 14.21 13.40
C ASN A 166 23.18 15.22 13.95
N LEU A 167 22.06 15.39 13.25
CA LEU A 167 20.97 16.29 13.66
C LEU A 167 20.45 16.03 15.08
N ARG A 168 20.28 14.77 15.48
CA ARG A 168 19.82 14.45 16.83
C ARG A 168 20.89 14.68 17.89
N HIS A 169 22.17 14.65 17.51
CA HIS A 169 23.26 15.04 18.39
C HIS A 169 23.33 16.56 18.55
N PHE A 170 23.29 17.28 17.44
CA PHE A 170 23.25 18.74 17.39
C PHE A 170 22.12 19.31 18.26
N ILE A 171 20.89 18.81 18.12
CA ILE A 171 19.75 19.27 18.94
C ILE A 171 19.99 19.06 20.45
N ARG A 172 20.66 17.96 20.84
CA ARG A 172 20.98 17.69 22.26
C ARG A 172 22.10 18.58 22.79
N GLN A 173 23.06 18.96 21.95
CA GLN A 173 24.16 19.84 22.35
C GLN A 173 23.76 21.31 22.38
N HIS A 174 22.76 21.68 21.60
CA HIS A 174 22.29 23.07 21.48
C HIS A 174 20.80 23.21 21.83
N PRO A 175 20.33 22.74 23.00
CA PRO A 175 18.91 22.82 23.37
C PRO A 175 18.42 24.26 23.46
N GLY A 176 19.30 25.23 23.75
CA GLY A 176 18.95 26.65 23.82
C GLY A 176 18.59 27.29 22.47
N LEU A 177 18.80 26.60 21.35
CA LEU A 177 18.37 27.05 20.02
C LEU A 177 16.92 26.67 19.69
N PHE A 178 16.27 25.89 20.57
CA PHE A 178 14.94 25.31 20.35
C PHE A 178 14.02 25.61 21.51
N THR A 179 12.72 25.69 21.24
CA THR A 179 11.72 25.83 22.30
C THR A 179 11.48 24.51 23.04
N ALA A 180 10.88 24.58 24.23
CA ALA A 180 10.54 23.36 24.99
C ALA A 180 9.58 22.44 24.21
N GLU A 181 8.67 23.00 23.42
CA GLU A 181 7.74 22.26 22.57
C GLU A 181 8.48 21.53 21.43
N GLU A 182 9.47 22.18 20.83
CA GLU A 182 10.28 21.61 19.75
C GLU A 182 11.19 20.47 20.23
N LEU A 183 11.54 20.47 21.52
CA LEU A 183 12.31 19.41 22.16
C LEU A 183 11.45 18.22 22.63
N GLN A 184 10.12 18.33 22.60
CA GLN A 184 9.25 17.22 23.00
C GLN A 184 9.40 16.01 22.08
N LEU A 185 9.42 14.82 22.70
CA LEU A 185 9.49 13.56 21.98
C LEU A 185 8.16 13.29 21.27
N SER A 186 8.25 13.05 19.97
CA SER A 186 7.13 12.68 19.12
C SER A 186 7.45 11.40 18.33
N GLY A 187 6.41 10.67 17.92
CA GLY A 187 6.50 9.46 17.09
C GLY A 187 6.35 8.14 17.87
N ARG A 188 5.62 7.18 17.26
CA ARG A 188 5.23 5.91 17.90
C ARG A 188 6.33 4.83 17.84
N HIS A 189 7.11 4.78 16.77
CA HIS A 189 8.06 3.70 16.49
C HIS A 189 9.53 4.13 16.55
N ASN A 190 9.82 5.42 16.36
CA ASN A 190 11.17 5.99 16.45
C ASN A 190 11.06 7.37 17.12
N PRO A 191 10.84 7.41 18.44
CA PRO A 191 10.63 8.66 19.15
C PRO A 191 11.85 9.58 18.98
N GLY A 192 11.60 10.87 18.75
CA GLY A 192 12.63 11.89 18.68
C GLY A 192 12.06 13.29 18.90
N PRO A 193 12.90 14.30 19.13
CA PRO A 193 12.44 15.69 19.26
C PRO A 193 11.68 16.13 18.00
N LEU A 194 10.62 16.92 18.16
CA LEU A 194 9.87 17.49 17.04
C LEU A 194 10.79 18.24 16.06
N ALA A 195 11.75 19.02 16.59
CA ALA A 195 12.77 19.71 15.81
C ALA A 195 13.53 18.76 14.86
N SER A 196 13.83 17.54 15.30
CA SER A 196 14.57 16.57 14.47
C SER A 196 13.78 16.11 13.25
N PHE A 197 12.44 16.02 13.35
CA PHE A 197 11.59 15.67 12.23
C PHE A 197 11.39 16.84 11.28
N ALA A 198 11.19 18.05 11.83
CA ALA A 198 10.92 19.25 11.05
C ALA A 198 12.18 19.73 10.30
N LEU A 199 13.32 19.85 10.97
CA LEU A 199 14.61 20.14 10.31
C LEU A 199 14.97 19.03 9.32
N GLY A 200 14.56 17.78 9.62
CA GLY A 200 14.59 16.63 8.71
C GLY A 200 14.05 16.94 7.31
N LYS A 201 13.03 17.79 7.21
CA LYS A 201 12.35 18.16 5.96
C LYS A 201 13.02 19.30 5.20
N LEU A 202 14.00 20.00 5.79
CA LEU A 202 14.74 21.05 5.09
C LEU A 202 15.76 20.49 4.09
N ARG A 203 16.24 19.26 4.35
CA ARG A 203 17.30 18.63 3.57
C ARG A 203 16.89 18.41 2.09
N PRO A 204 17.74 18.77 1.12
CA PRO A 204 17.50 18.52 -0.30
C PRO A 204 17.27 17.03 -0.60
N GLY A 205 16.31 16.76 -1.48
CA GLY A 205 16.04 15.40 -1.98
C GLY A 205 15.16 14.53 -1.07
N VAL A 206 14.59 15.07 0.00
CA VAL A 206 13.60 14.35 0.83
C VAL A 206 12.19 14.54 0.29
N MET A 207 11.34 13.52 0.46
CA MET A 207 9.92 13.62 0.10
C MET A 207 9.22 14.65 1.02
N ASN A 208 8.43 15.54 0.40
CA ASN A 208 7.78 16.69 1.06
C ASN A 208 8.81 17.60 1.73
N GLN A 209 9.86 17.96 0.97
CA GLN A 209 10.83 18.96 1.39
C GLN A 209 10.12 20.28 1.66
N VAL A 210 10.52 20.97 2.72
CA VAL A 210 10.05 22.32 3.05
C VAL A 210 11.22 23.29 2.94
N GLU A 211 10.95 24.52 2.54
CA GLU A 211 12.01 25.53 2.33
C GLU A 211 12.54 26.11 3.64
N SER A 212 11.65 26.23 4.64
CA SER A 212 12.02 26.75 5.96
C SER A 212 11.13 26.18 7.06
N TRP A 213 11.65 26.20 8.28
CA TRP A 213 10.90 25.83 9.49
C TRP A 213 11.35 26.72 10.66
N HIS A 214 10.44 27.55 11.19
CA HIS A 214 10.74 28.48 12.29
C HIS A 214 11.97 29.36 12.02
N GLY A 215 12.13 29.81 10.76
CA GLY A 215 13.27 30.61 10.31
C GLY A 215 14.51 29.81 9.91
N TRP A 216 14.61 28.53 10.30
CA TRP A 216 15.68 27.64 9.86
C TRP A 216 15.55 27.33 8.37
N LYS A 217 16.68 27.30 7.66
CA LYS A 217 16.77 26.96 6.23
C LYS A 217 17.93 26.02 5.96
N TRP A 218 17.84 25.26 4.87
CA TRP A 218 19.00 24.54 4.38
C TRP A 218 20.00 25.52 3.75
N ALA A 219 21.28 25.42 4.11
CA ALA A 219 22.33 26.25 3.54
C ALA A 219 22.83 25.63 2.22
N TYR A 220 22.39 26.19 1.09
CA TYR A 220 22.88 25.83 -0.24
C TYR A 220 24.27 26.44 -0.47
N GLY A 221 25.26 25.63 -0.91
CA GLY A 221 26.54 26.14 -1.42
C GLY A 221 27.69 26.29 -0.42
N HIS A 222 27.49 26.03 0.88
CA HIS A 222 28.60 25.93 1.84
C HIS A 222 28.97 24.46 2.05
N HIS A 223 29.68 23.89 1.07
CA HIS A 223 30.36 22.62 1.28
C HIS A 223 31.47 22.83 2.32
N SER A 224 31.46 22.00 3.36
CA SER A 224 32.58 21.89 4.30
C SER A 224 33.82 21.45 3.51
N PRO A 225 34.94 22.19 3.54
CA PRO A 225 36.18 21.78 2.88
C PRO A 225 36.85 20.72 3.75
N ASN A 226 36.31 19.50 3.80
CA ASN A 226 37.06 18.34 4.28
C ASN A 226 36.35 17.01 3.98
N SER A 227 36.66 16.45 2.82
CA SER A 227 36.76 15.00 2.67
C SER A 227 37.90 14.72 1.69
N ASN A 228 39.05 14.40 2.27
CA ASN A 228 40.26 13.96 1.58
C ASN A 228 39.94 12.94 0.49
N ASN A 229 40.16 13.34 -0.75
CA ASN A 229 40.28 12.45 -1.90
C ASN A 229 41.79 12.26 -2.12
N THR A 230 42.41 11.41 -1.31
CA THR A 230 43.75 10.88 -1.59
C THR A 230 43.54 9.50 -2.19
N CYS A 231 43.53 9.46 -3.52
CA CYS A 231 43.79 8.26 -4.30
C CYS A 231 45.24 8.40 -4.78
N ASP A 232 46.15 7.68 -4.13
CA ASP A 232 47.40 7.17 -4.70
C ASP A 232 47.42 5.65 -4.44
#